data_AF-A0A3L6G4V3-F1
#
_entry.id   AF-A0A3L6G4V3-F1
#
_cell.length_a   1.000
_cell.length_b   1.000
_cell.length_c   1.000
_cell.angle_alpha   90.00
_cell.angle_beta   90.00
_cell.angle_gamma   90.00
#
_symmetry.space_group_name_H-M   'P 1'
#
loop_
_entity.id
_entity.type
_entity.pdbx_description
1 polymer ?
#
loop_
_entity_poly.entity_id
_entity_poly.type
_entity_poly.pdbx_seq_one_letter_code
_entity_poly.pdbx_strand_id
1 'polypeptide(L)'
;MGYSGRGSGPGQGRGRGRRFFIRLAKGLLGVFAMCRTRAIDESVRRRRTNRLHEDFLRYAAKTGHPLPPGSPPPPAPTFPTDLNEWHQQEFGVPFITPEDEVEDYDDPFYTSDPPPPYLG
;
A
#
# COMPACT_ATOMS: atom_id res chain seq x y z
N MET A 1 57.55 8.06 41.62
CA MET A 1 56.70 6.95 41.12
C MET A 1 55.27 7.31 41.51
N GLY A 2 54.34 7.74 40.66
CA GLY A 2 54.13 7.47 39.23
C GLY A 2 52.76 6.78 39.12
N TYR A 3 51.67 7.56 39.18
CA TYR A 3 50.30 7.06 38.99
C TYR A 3 50.18 6.37 37.64
N SER A 4 49.59 5.17 37.60
CA SER A 4 49.19 4.51 36.36
C SER A 4 47.76 4.01 36.48
N GLY A 5 46.84 4.83 35.96
CA GLY A 5 45.49 4.41 35.65
C GLY A 5 45.44 3.61 34.34
N ARG A 6 44.53 2.64 34.30
CA ARG A 6 43.86 2.07 33.12
C ARG A 6 42.63 1.39 33.71
N GLY A 7 41.39 1.73 33.39
CA GLY A 7 40.84 2.36 32.20
C GLY A 7 39.53 1.62 31.99
N SER A 8 38.48 2.07 32.67
CA SER A 8 37.12 1.56 32.47
C SER A 8 36.67 2.06 31.09
N GLY A 9 36.67 1.17 30.10
CA GLY A 9 36.27 1.52 28.74
C GLY A 9 34.75 1.71 28.65
N PRO A 10 34.26 2.83 28.10
CA PRO A 10 32.85 3.00 27.76
C PRO A 10 32.53 2.25 26.46
N GLY A 11 31.27 1.80 26.37
CA GLY A 11 30.85 0.75 25.46
C GLY A 11 30.80 1.08 23.97
N GLN A 12 30.55 0.05 23.17
CA GLN A 12 30.01 0.19 21.82
C GLN A 12 29.41 -1.15 21.38
N GLY A 13 28.10 -1.16 21.12
CA GLY A 13 27.44 -2.38 20.61
C GLY A 13 25.90 -2.37 20.60
N ARG A 14 25.23 -1.42 21.28
CA ARG A 14 23.76 -1.40 21.40
C ARG A 14 23.03 -0.29 20.63
N GLY A 15 23.72 0.43 19.74
CA GLY A 15 23.19 1.63 19.07
C GLY A 15 22.47 1.41 17.73
N ARG A 16 22.79 0.34 16.99
CA ARG A 16 22.36 0.16 15.59
C ARG A 16 20.91 -0.33 15.49
N GLY A 17 20.52 -1.29 16.32
CA GLY A 17 19.15 -1.84 16.35
C GLY A 17 18.10 -0.84 16.83
N ARG A 18 18.37 -0.08 17.90
CA ARG A 18 17.42 0.91 18.45
C ARG A 18 17.01 1.97 17.43
N ARG A 19 17.94 2.46 16.60
CA ARG A 19 17.62 3.44 15.55
C ARG A 19 16.74 2.84 14.45
N PHE A 20 16.95 1.56 14.11
CA PHE A 20 16.10 0.85 13.16
C PHE A 20 14.68 0.67 13.70
N PHE A 21 14.52 0.25 14.96
CA PHE A 21 13.20 0.13 15.60
C PHE A 21 12.46 1.46 15.70
N ILE A 22 13.15 2.56 16.01
CA ILE A 22 12.55 3.90 16.07
C ILE A 22 12.04 4.33 14.68
N ARG A 23 12.80 4.06 13.62
CA ARG A 23 12.38 4.36 12.24
C ARG A 23 11.17 3.50 11.82
N LEU A 24 11.18 2.21 12.16
CA LEU A 24 10.06 1.30 11.88
C LEU A 24 8.79 1.73 12.61
N ALA A 25 8.88 2.01 13.91
CA ALA A 25 7.74 2.48 14.71
C ALA A 25 7.17 3.80 14.18
N LYS A 26 8.04 4.72 13.75
CA LYS A 26 7.60 5.98 13.13
C LYS A 26 6.92 5.76 11.78
N GLY A 27 7.40 4.82 10.98
CA GLY A 27 6.76 4.41 9.73
C GLY A 27 5.36 3.83 9.95
N LEU A 28 5.21 2.87 10.89
CA LEU A 28 3.92 2.28 11.24
C LEU A 28 2.93 3.32 11.79
N LEU A 29 3.41 4.24 12.63
CA LEU A 29 2.57 5.32 13.15
C LEU A 29 2.09 6.26 12.02
N GLY A 30 2.94 6.53 11.03
CA GLY A 30 2.57 7.31 9.84
C GLY A 30 1.48 6.63 9.02
N VAL A 31 1.63 5.34 8.73
CA VAL A 31 0.61 4.54 8.02
C VAL A 31 -0.70 4.51 8.80
N PHE A 32 -0.63 4.26 10.11
CA PHE A 32 -1.81 4.26 10.98
C PHE A 32 -2.53 5.63 10.96
N ALA A 33 -1.78 6.73 11.03
CA ALA A 33 -2.36 8.06 10.99
C ALA A 33 -3.10 8.33 9.67
N MET A 34 -2.51 7.97 8.52
CA MET A 34 -3.15 8.10 7.21
C MET A 34 -4.39 7.22 7.07
N CYS A 35 -4.32 5.97 7.55
CA CYS A 35 -5.47 5.07 7.52
C CYS A 35 -6.60 5.59 8.42
N ARG A 36 -6.26 6.12 9.59
CA ARG A 36 -7.22 6.66 10.55
C ARG A 36 -7.93 7.90 10.01
N THR A 37 -7.21 8.85 9.40
CA THR A 37 -7.84 10.05 8.82
C THR A 37 -8.79 9.67 7.68
N ARG A 38 -8.35 8.80 6.76
CA ARG A 38 -9.21 8.28 5.68
C ARG A 38 -10.44 7.55 6.20
N ALA A 39 -10.29 6.71 7.24
CA ALA A 39 -11.41 6.01 7.84
C ALA A 39 -12.42 6.96 8.50
N ILE A 40 -11.94 8.02 9.16
CA ILE A 40 -12.80 9.04 9.76
C ILE A 40 -13.55 9.79 8.65
N ASP A 41 -12.86 10.28 7.62
CA ASP A 41 -13.47 11.02 6.51
C ASP A 41 -14.53 10.19 5.79
N GLU A 42 -14.23 8.92 5.50
CA GLU A 42 -15.19 7.99 4.89
C GLU A 42 -16.40 7.75 5.80
N SER A 43 -16.19 7.63 7.11
CA SER A 43 -17.29 7.47 8.06
C SER A 43 -18.21 8.70 8.13
N VAL A 44 -17.64 9.90 8.08
CA VAL A 44 -18.38 11.17 8.06
C VAL A 44 -19.15 11.31 6.75
N ARG A 45 -18.50 11.00 5.62
CA ARG A 45 -19.14 11.01 4.30
C ARG A 45 -20.34 10.07 4.28
N ARG A 46 -20.17 8.81 4.69
CA ARG A 46 -21.27 7.83 4.78
C ARG A 46 -22.42 8.34 5.66
N ARG A 47 -22.13 8.89 6.84
CA ARG A 47 -23.17 9.45 7.73
C ARG A 47 -23.95 10.59 7.08
N ARG A 48 -23.27 11.51 6.38
CA ARG A 48 -23.92 12.62 5.67
C ARG A 48 -24.80 12.12 4.52
N THR A 49 -24.30 11.19 3.72
CA THR A 49 -25.05 10.60 2.61
C THR A 49 -26.30 9.87 3.11
N ASN A 50 -26.18 9.07 4.17
CA ASN A 50 -27.32 8.38 4.77
C ASN A 50 -28.37 9.38 5.29
N ARG A 51 -27.93 10.45 5.95
CA ARG A 51 -28.86 11.48 6.44
C ARG A 51 -29.62 12.17 5.30
N LEU A 52 -28.93 12.52 4.20
CA LEU A 52 -29.59 13.10 3.03
C LEU A 52 -30.59 12.14 2.41
N HIS A 53 -30.25 10.85 2.32
CA HIS A 53 -31.16 9.83 1.80
C HIS A 53 -32.46 9.73 2.63
N GLU A 54 -32.35 9.74 3.96
CA GLU A 54 -33.50 9.77 4.87
C GLU A 54 -34.34 11.05 4.72
N ASP A 55 -33.70 12.21 4.56
CA ASP A 55 -34.40 13.48 4.34
C ASP A 55 -35.17 13.46 3.01
N PHE A 56 -34.60 12.88 1.95
CA PHE A 56 -35.30 12.69 0.68
C PHE A 56 -36.49 11.73 0.81
N LEU A 57 -36.34 10.63 1.54
CA LEU A 57 -37.44 9.69 1.81
C LEU A 57 -38.59 10.38 2.54
N ARG A 58 -38.28 11.19 3.57
CA ARG A 58 -39.27 11.97 4.31
C ARG A 58 -39.96 13.02 3.44
N TYR A 59 -39.20 13.72 2.59
CA TYR A 59 -39.74 14.68 1.65
C TYR A 59 -40.70 14.01 0.66
N ALA A 60 -40.28 12.92 0.03
CA ALA A 60 -41.08 12.13 -0.90
C ALA A 60 -42.38 11.62 -0.28
N ALA A 61 -42.32 11.12 0.96
CA ALA A 61 -43.49 10.69 1.72
C ALA A 61 -44.45 11.86 2.00
N LYS A 62 -43.93 13.06 2.27
CA LYS A 62 -44.73 14.27 2.53
C LYS A 62 -45.37 14.85 1.26
N THR A 63 -44.70 14.76 0.11
CA THR A 63 -45.19 15.31 -1.16
C THR A 63 -45.99 14.31 -1.99
N GLY A 64 -46.10 13.05 -1.55
CA GLY A 64 -46.85 12.01 -2.28
C GLY A 64 -46.18 11.57 -3.58
N HIS A 65 -44.89 11.90 -3.76
CA HIS A 65 -44.11 11.51 -4.93
C HIS A 65 -43.04 10.51 -4.49
N PRO A 66 -43.22 9.21 -4.73
CA PRO A 66 -42.24 8.21 -4.32
C PRO A 66 -40.92 8.44 -5.04
N LEU A 67 -39.80 8.18 -4.34
CA LEU A 67 -38.48 8.19 -4.96
C LEU A 67 -38.39 7.07 -6.01
N PRO A 68 -37.67 7.29 -7.12
CA PRO A 68 -37.38 6.21 -8.05
C PRO A 68 -36.63 5.08 -7.33
N PRO A 69 -36.77 3.83 -7.80
CA PRO A 69 -35.98 2.72 -7.26
C PRO A 69 -34.49 3.06 -7.32
N GLY A 70 -33.77 2.73 -6.25
CA GLY A 70 -32.33 2.96 -6.17
C GLY A 70 -31.59 2.28 -7.32
N SER A 71 -30.46 2.88 -7.73
CA SER A 71 -29.56 2.24 -8.69
C SER A 71 -29.19 0.84 -8.20
N PRO A 72 -29.06 -0.17 -9.08
CA PRO A 72 -28.46 -1.43 -8.71
C PRO A 72 -27.10 -1.18 -8.05
N PRO A 73 -26.68 -2.06 -7.11
CA PRO A 73 -25.36 -1.95 -6.51
C PRO A 73 -24.31 -1.94 -7.63
N PRO A 74 -23.24 -1.15 -7.49
CA PRO A 74 -22.16 -1.18 -8.47
C PRO A 74 -21.65 -2.62 -8.59
N PRO A 75 -21.28 -3.07 -9.80
CA PRO A 75 -20.67 -4.38 -9.96
C PRO A 75 -19.46 -4.48 -9.03
N ALA A 76 -19.25 -5.68 -8.46
CA ALA A 76 -18.05 -5.92 -7.67
C ALA A 76 -16.83 -5.56 -8.54
N PRO A 77 -15.87 -4.77 -8.03
CA PRO A 77 -14.68 -4.44 -8.78
C PRO A 77 -13.99 -5.75 -9.17
N THR A 78 -13.94 -6.03 -10.46
CA THR A 78 -13.19 -7.15 -11.00
C THR A 78 -11.75 -6.68 -11.03
N PHE A 79 -10.96 -7.15 -10.07
CA PHE A 79 -9.53 -6.92 -10.14
C PHE A 79 -8.99 -7.83 -11.24
N PRO A 80 -8.23 -7.29 -12.20
CA PRO A 80 -7.61 -8.10 -13.22
C PRO A 80 -6.70 -9.15 -12.58
N THR A 81 -6.77 -10.36 -13.10
CA THR A 81 -6.07 -11.54 -12.60
C THR A 81 -4.58 -11.46 -12.89
N ASP A 82 -4.22 -10.81 -14.01
CA ASP A 82 -2.85 -10.60 -14.43
C ASP A 82 -2.63 -9.20 -15.03
N LEU A 83 -1.36 -8.88 -15.27
CA LEU A 83 -0.94 -7.58 -15.80
C LEU A 83 -1.48 -7.33 -17.21
N ASN A 84 -1.62 -8.38 -18.00
CA ASN A 84 -2.11 -8.30 -19.36
C ASN A 84 -3.59 -7.94 -19.39
N GLU A 85 -4.39 -8.55 -18.52
CA GLU A 85 -5.81 -8.23 -18.30
C GLU A 85 -5.97 -6.79 -17.81
N TRP A 86 -5.12 -6.35 -16.87
CA TRP A 86 -5.15 -4.97 -16.39
C TRP A 86 -4.85 -3.98 -17.52
N HIS A 87 -3.79 -4.22 -18.29
CA HIS A 87 -3.36 -3.33 -19.36
C HIS A 87 -4.39 -3.29 -20.50
N GLN A 88 -5.02 -4.42 -20.81
CA GLN A 88 -6.09 -4.49 -21.80
C GLN A 88 -7.35 -3.75 -21.34
N GLN A 89 -7.70 -3.82 -20.06
CA GLN A 89 -8.83 -3.06 -19.50
C GLN A 89 -8.58 -1.54 -19.53
N GLU A 90 -7.36 -1.10 -19.23
CA GLU A 90 -7.02 0.34 -19.14
C GLU A 90 -6.76 0.97 -20.52
N PHE A 91 -6.04 0.27 -21.40
CA PHE A 91 -5.54 0.81 -22.67
C PHE A 91 -6.11 0.14 -23.92
N GLY A 92 -6.89 -0.94 -23.77
CA GLY A 92 -7.48 -1.67 -24.89
C GLY A 92 -6.49 -2.52 -25.70
N VAL A 93 -5.24 -2.63 -25.25
CA VAL A 93 -4.16 -3.38 -25.91
C VAL A 93 -3.49 -4.33 -24.91
N PRO A 94 -3.04 -5.53 -25.35
CA PRO A 94 -2.33 -6.43 -24.46
C PRO A 94 -1.02 -5.81 -23.98
N PHE A 95 -0.56 -6.21 -22.80
CA PHE A 95 0.74 -5.82 -22.27
C PHE A 95 1.87 -6.59 -22.96
N ILE A 96 1.66 -7.89 -23.20
CA ILE A 96 2.60 -8.77 -23.90
C ILE A 96 2.15 -8.85 -25.36
N THR A 97 3.01 -8.45 -26.27
CA THR A 97 2.77 -8.62 -27.71
C THR A 97 3.36 -9.96 -28.18
N PRO A 98 2.84 -10.55 -29.27
CA PRO A 98 3.41 -11.78 -29.83
C PRO A 98 4.92 -11.68 -30.14
N GLU A 99 5.42 -10.48 -30.39
CA GLU A 99 6.83 -10.20 -30.61
C GLU A 99 7.66 -10.33 -29.31
N ASP A 100 7.07 -10.00 -28.15
CA ASP A 100 7.72 -10.13 -26.84
C ASP A 100 7.84 -11.59 -26.37
N GLU A 101 6.97 -12.48 -26.86
CA GLU A 101 7.04 -13.91 -26.55
C GLU A 101 8.20 -14.63 -27.25
N VAL A 102 8.77 -14.01 -28.30
CA VAL A 102 9.84 -14.60 -29.14
C VAL A 102 11.23 -14.11 -28.75
N GLU A 103 11.33 -13.06 -27.93
CA GLU A 103 12.58 -12.64 -27.29
C GLU A 103 12.92 -13.63 -26.16
N ASP A 104 13.53 -14.76 -26.53
CA ASP A 104 14.34 -15.55 -25.59
C ASP A 104 15.44 -14.61 -25.07
N TYR A 105 15.22 -14.03 -23.90
CA TYR A 105 16.24 -13.32 -23.14
C TYR A 105 17.31 -14.34 -22.74
N ASP A 106 18.25 -14.62 -23.65
CA ASP A 106 19.54 -15.19 -23.27
C ASP A 106 20.15 -14.17 -22.30
N ASP A 107 20.18 -14.52 -21.02
CA ASP A 107 20.79 -13.74 -19.96
C ASP A 107 22.23 -14.23 -19.73
N PRO A 108 23.24 -13.75 -20.49
CA PRO A 108 24.63 -14.07 -20.20
C PRO A 108 25.12 -13.39 -18.92
N PHE A 109 24.36 -12.45 -18.34
CA PHE A 109 24.78 -11.65 -17.17
C PHE A 109 24.48 -12.34 -15.83
N TYR A 110 23.62 -13.37 -15.80
CA TYR A 110 23.41 -14.24 -14.63
C TYR A 110 24.13 -15.60 -14.74
N THR A 111 25.34 -15.63 -15.32
CA THR A 111 26.25 -16.74 -14.98
C THR A 111 26.57 -16.64 -13.50
N SER A 112 25.98 -17.55 -12.72
CA SER A 112 26.06 -17.64 -11.27
C SER A 112 27.44 -18.11 -10.82
N ASP A 113 28.49 -17.35 -11.12
CA ASP A 113 29.78 -17.58 -10.48
C ASP A 113 29.69 -17.10 -9.02
N PRO A 114 29.90 -17.98 -8.04
CA PRO A 114 29.83 -17.59 -6.63
C PRO A 114 30.89 -16.52 -6.33
N PRO A 115 30.58 -15.51 -5.50
CA PRO A 115 31.55 -14.50 -5.12
C PRO A 115 32.76 -15.17 -4.43
N PRO A 116 34.00 -14.73 -4.71
CA PRO A 116 35.18 -15.34 -4.12
C PRO A 116 35.14 -15.25 -2.59
N PRO A 117 35.60 -16.27 -1.86
CA PRO A 117 35.61 -16.25 -0.41
C PRO A 117 36.48 -15.10 0.09
N TYR A 118 35.90 -14.25 0.95
CA TYR A 118 36.60 -13.19 1.64
C TYR A 118 37.76 -13.78 2.47
N LEU A 119 38.99 -13.41 2.13
CA LEU A 119 40.19 -13.60 2.96
C LEU A 119 40.52 -12.24 3.60
N GLY A 120 40.30 -12.11 4.91
CA GLY A 120 40.70 -10.93 5.69
C GLY A 120 39.82 -10.68 6.91
#